data_AF-A0AB36P6Y6-F1
#
_entry.id   AF-A0AB36P6Y6-F1
#
_cell.length_a   1.000
_cell.length_b   1.000
_cell.length_c   1.000
_cell.angle_alpha   90.00
_cell.angle_beta   90.00
_cell.angle_gamma   90.00
#
_symmetry.space_group_name_H-M   'P 1'
#
loop_
_entity.id
_entity.type
_entity.pdbx_description
1 polymer ?
#
loop_
_entity_poly.entity_id
_entity_poly.type
_entity_poly.pdbx_seq_one_letter_code
_entity_poly.pdbx_strand_id
1 'polypeptide(L)'
;MRKKYFTLIILLFAIKSFAQIDAKAKFQKNKYELAVACYKKSDFVNALDLFSVASKIKPENELGQESIKKVDTLKCLLRKDMMQKALGTWKLIGDKPLWAVKTTKDSQNKLVDEFVEISENKILFYEQDKKTLVKKIIKTENLVYYNKDKSDSLFSAVILSDGTIWNCTVDDKSHVLHVINIAKQTENGVEKIENENLERYYLKM
;
A
#
# COMPACT_ATOMS: atom_id res chain seq x y z
N MET A 1 -17.79 51.39 -22.13
CA MET A 1 -17.84 49.96 -22.55
C MET A 1 -17.01 49.01 -21.67
N ARG A 2 -15.76 49.35 -21.27
CA ARG A 2 -14.87 48.48 -20.44
C ARG A 2 -15.47 47.91 -19.13
N LYS A 3 -16.28 48.68 -18.39
CA LYS A 3 -16.90 48.24 -17.12
C LYS A 3 -17.94 47.10 -17.30
N LYS A 4 -18.67 47.04 -18.42
CA LYS A 4 -19.69 46.01 -18.69
C LYS A 4 -19.09 44.65 -19.02
N TYR A 5 -17.92 44.62 -19.67
CA TYR A 5 -17.18 43.38 -19.93
C TYR A 5 -16.55 42.82 -18.65
N PHE A 6 -16.13 43.70 -17.74
CA PHE A 6 -15.56 43.29 -16.45
C PHE A 6 -16.59 42.60 -15.55
N THR A 7 -17.82 43.12 -15.48
CA THR A 7 -18.94 42.45 -14.77
C THR A 7 -19.33 41.13 -15.43
N LEU A 8 -19.31 41.05 -16.78
CA LEU A 8 -19.58 39.80 -17.49
C LEU A 8 -18.51 38.73 -17.18
N ILE A 9 -17.23 39.12 -17.12
CA ILE A 9 -16.12 38.21 -16.78
C ILE A 9 -16.27 37.69 -15.34
N ILE A 10 -16.56 38.57 -14.38
CA ILE A 10 -16.78 38.18 -12.98
C ILE A 10 -17.98 37.21 -12.85
N LEU A 11 -19.07 37.48 -13.57
CA LEU A 11 -20.25 36.61 -13.57
C LEU A 11 -19.95 35.23 -14.19
N LEU A 12 -19.20 35.19 -15.30
CA LEU A 12 -18.80 33.93 -15.94
C LEU A 12 -17.84 33.10 -15.05
N PHE A 13 -16.96 33.77 -14.30
CA PHE A 13 -16.10 33.09 -13.33
C PHE A 13 -16.90 32.52 -12.15
N ALA A 14 -17.86 33.28 -11.62
CA ALA A 14 -18.72 32.79 -10.53
C ALA A 14 -19.50 31.54 -10.95
N ILE A 15 -20.14 31.55 -12.13
CA ILE A 15 -20.94 30.40 -12.62
C ILE A 15 -20.07 29.14 -12.80
N LYS A 16 -18.84 29.29 -13.32
CA LYS A 16 -17.90 28.16 -13.45
C LYS A 16 -17.52 27.56 -12.08
N SER A 17 -17.29 28.40 -11.08
CA SER A 17 -16.99 27.94 -9.72
C SER A 17 -18.16 27.16 -9.09
N PHE A 18 -19.40 27.64 -9.22
CA PHE A 18 -20.57 26.95 -8.64
C PHE A 18 -20.87 25.59 -9.30
N ALA A 19 -20.80 25.51 -10.64
CA ALA A 19 -21.03 24.24 -11.35
C ALA A 19 -19.96 23.18 -11.02
N GLN A 20 -18.71 23.60 -10.84
CA GLN A 20 -17.61 22.70 -10.47
C GLN A 20 -17.72 22.21 -9.02
N ILE A 21 -18.24 23.05 -8.11
CA ILE A 21 -18.49 22.69 -6.71
C ILE A 21 -19.59 21.61 -6.62
N ASP A 22 -20.65 21.71 -7.42
CA ASP A 22 -21.76 20.75 -7.44
C ASP A 22 -21.33 19.38 -8.03
N ALA A 23 -20.59 19.39 -9.15
CA ALA A 23 -20.08 18.17 -9.76
C ALA A 23 -19.14 17.38 -8.83
N LYS A 24 -18.23 18.07 -8.12
CA LYS A 24 -17.33 17.43 -7.14
C LYS A 24 -18.10 16.83 -5.96
N ALA A 25 -19.09 17.53 -5.43
CA ALA A 25 -19.92 17.02 -4.33
C ALA A 25 -20.71 15.78 -4.74
N LYS A 26 -21.32 15.80 -5.94
CA LYS A 26 -22.04 14.65 -6.48
C LYS A 26 -21.13 13.45 -6.71
N PHE A 27 -19.93 13.67 -7.26
CA PHE A 27 -18.94 12.62 -7.47
C PHE A 27 -18.45 12.01 -6.15
N GLN A 28 -18.16 12.84 -5.14
CA GLN A 28 -17.79 12.38 -3.81
C GLN A 28 -18.88 11.52 -3.18
N LYS A 29 -20.14 11.98 -3.22
CA LYS A 29 -21.29 11.24 -2.71
C LYS A 29 -21.41 9.87 -3.38
N ASN A 30 -21.27 9.80 -4.70
CA ASN A 30 -21.29 8.54 -5.43
C ASN A 30 -20.18 7.58 -4.97
N LYS A 31 -18.94 8.07 -4.82
CA LYS A 31 -17.82 7.24 -4.34
C LYS A 31 -18.03 6.75 -2.92
N TYR A 32 -18.55 7.60 -2.04
CA TYR A 32 -18.90 7.24 -0.68
C TYR A 32 -19.99 6.16 -0.65
N GLU A 33 -21.07 6.30 -1.41
CA GLU A 33 -22.16 5.31 -1.47
C GLU A 33 -21.69 3.95 -2.00
N LEU A 34 -20.82 3.95 -3.02
CA LEU A 34 -20.17 2.73 -3.52
C LEU A 34 -19.28 2.10 -2.45
N ALA A 35 -18.51 2.90 -1.71
CA ALA A 35 -17.66 2.42 -0.62
C ALA A 35 -18.50 1.73 0.47
N VAL A 36 -19.64 2.32 0.85
CA VAL A 36 -20.60 1.72 1.78
C VAL A 36 -21.18 0.41 1.25
N ALA A 37 -21.48 0.33 -0.06
CA ALA A 37 -21.97 -0.89 -0.68
C ALA A 37 -20.92 -2.02 -0.64
N CYS A 38 -19.65 -1.72 -0.95
CA CYS A 38 -18.53 -2.66 -0.80
C CYS A 38 -18.35 -3.09 0.66
N TYR A 39 -18.38 -2.14 1.60
CA TYR A 39 -18.27 -2.41 3.03
C TYR A 39 -19.35 -3.39 3.52
N LYS A 40 -20.61 -3.19 3.13
CA LYS A 40 -21.73 -4.08 3.49
C LYS A 40 -21.58 -5.50 2.92
N LYS A 41 -20.81 -5.66 1.85
CA LYS A 41 -20.47 -6.97 1.25
C LYS A 41 -19.17 -7.56 1.79
N SER A 42 -18.59 -6.94 2.83
CA SER A 42 -17.27 -7.31 3.39
C SER A 42 -16.12 -7.21 2.40
N ASP A 43 -16.29 -6.45 1.32
CA ASP A 43 -15.24 -6.16 0.34
C ASP A 43 -14.41 -4.96 0.81
N PHE A 44 -13.61 -5.20 1.85
CA PHE A 44 -12.93 -4.15 2.61
C PHE A 44 -11.81 -3.46 1.84
N VAL A 45 -11.14 -4.15 0.91
CA VAL A 45 -10.09 -3.56 0.07
C VAL A 45 -10.70 -2.52 -0.87
N ASN A 46 -11.75 -2.89 -1.61
CA ASN A 46 -12.42 -1.94 -2.50
C ASN A 46 -13.12 -0.81 -1.72
N ALA A 47 -13.70 -1.12 -0.54
CA ALA A 47 -14.25 -0.10 0.32
C ALA A 47 -13.19 0.92 0.76
N LEU A 48 -12.00 0.46 1.16
CA LEU A 48 -10.88 1.32 1.57
C LEU A 48 -10.45 2.25 0.43
N ASP A 49 -10.28 1.72 -0.78
CA ASP A 49 -9.91 2.52 -1.94
C ASP A 49 -10.96 3.59 -2.27
N LEU A 50 -12.25 3.22 -2.25
CA LEU A 50 -13.33 4.16 -2.53
C LEU A 50 -13.49 5.23 -1.45
N PHE A 51 -13.34 4.90 -0.17
CA PHE A 51 -13.32 5.89 0.91
C PHE A 51 -12.09 6.80 0.82
N SER A 52 -10.91 6.26 0.48
CA SER A 52 -9.68 7.03 0.20
C SER A 52 -9.95 8.07 -0.89
N VAL A 53 -10.57 7.68 -2.00
CA VAL A 53 -10.96 8.61 -3.07
C VAL A 53 -11.97 9.65 -2.57
N ALA A 54 -13.04 9.21 -1.88
CA ALA A 54 -14.07 10.11 -1.36
C ALA A 54 -13.51 11.17 -0.40
N SER A 55 -12.55 10.79 0.45
CA SER A 55 -11.90 11.69 1.40
C SER A 55 -11.07 12.79 0.73
N LYS A 56 -10.50 12.53 -0.46
CA LYS A 56 -9.61 13.47 -1.17
C LYS A 56 -10.34 14.51 -2.01
N ILE A 57 -11.61 14.29 -2.35
CA ILE A 57 -12.36 15.18 -3.26
C ILE A 57 -12.73 16.51 -2.59
N LYS A 58 -13.32 16.43 -1.39
CA LYS A 58 -13.63 17.56 -0.51
C LYS A 58 -13.39 17.12 0.94
N PRO A 59 -12.14 17.12 1.41
CA PRO A 59 -11.80 16.61 2.74
C PRO A 59 -12.51 17.37 3.87
N GLU A 60 -12.82 18.64 3.68
CA GLU A 60 -13.39 19.55 4.68
C GLU A 60 -14.87 19.32 5.00
N ASN A 61 -15.62 18.64 4.11
CA ASN A 61 -17.04 18.40 4.34
C ASN A 61 -17.30 17.13 5.16
N GLU A 62 -18.55 16.94 5.58
CA GLU A 62 -18.96 15.82 6.43
C GLU A 62 -18.59 14.46 5.82
N LEU A 63 -18.89 14.24 4.53
CA LEU A 63 -18.55 13.00 3.84
C LEU A 63 -17.04 12.78 3.76
N GLY A 64 -16.26 13.84 3.54
CA GLY A 64 -14.80 13.79 3.51
C GLY A 64 -14.23 13.36 4.86
N GLN A 65 -14.65 14.02 5.94
CA GLN A 65 -14.24 13.70 7.30
C GLN A 65 -14.67 12.31 7.74
N GLU A 66 -15.88 11.88 7.38
CA GLU A 66 -16.34 10.52 7.66
C GLU A 66 -15.51 9.49 6.89
N SER A 67 -15.24 9.76 5.61
CA SER A 67 -14.41 8.88 4.76
C SER A 67 -13.01 8.69 5.35
N ILE A 68 -12.39 9.74 5.89
CA ILE A 68 -11.07 9.64 6.57
C ILE A 68 -11.15 8.68 7.77
N LYS A 69 -12.19 8.78 8.59
CA LYS A 69 -12.39 7.87 9.73
C LYS A 69 -12.60 6.42 9.28
N LYS A 70 -13.33 6.22 8.18
CA LYS A 70 -13.55 4.89 7.59
C LYS A 70 -12.26 4.31 7.02
N VAL A 71 -11.44 5.12 6.34
CA VAL A 71 -10.10 4.72 5.85
C VAL A 71 -9.24 4.21 7.00
N ASP A 72 -9.13 4.96 8.09
CA ASP A 72 -8.32 4.56 9.25
C ASP A 72 -8.81 3.24 9.86
N THR A 73 -10.13 3.13 10.06
CA THR A 73 -10.75 1.91 10.59
C THR A 73 -10.47 0.69 9.71
N LEU A 74 -10.63 0.84 8.39
CA LEU A 74 -10.40 -0.23 7.43
C LEU A 74 -8.92 -0.61 7.33
N LYS A 75 -8.01 0.36 7.40
CA LYS A 75 -6.56 0.10 7.47
C LYS A 75 -6.23 -0.77 8.67
N CYS A 76 -6.74 -0.45 9.86
CA CYS A 76 -6.51 -1.26 11.06
C CYS A 76 -7.02 -2.70 10.89
N LEU A 77 -8.23 -2.86 10.35
CA LEU A 77 -8.81 -4.18 10.09
C LEU A 77 -7.96 -5.00 9.11
N LEU A 78 -7.63 -4.42 7.95
CA LEU A 78 -6.88 -5.07 6.88
C LEU A 78 -5.43 -5.37 7.30
N ARG A 79 -4.80 -4.50 8.09
CA ARG A 79 -3.48 -4.76 8.67
C ARG A 79 -3.49 -5.95 9.61
N LYS A 80 -4.53 -6.08 10.44
CA LYS A 80 -4.68 -7.22 11.36
C LYS A 80 -4.84 -8.54 10.59
N ASP A 81 -5.73 -8.56 9.58
CA ASP A 81 -5.93 -9.73 8.70
C ASP A 81 -4.63 -10.10 7.97
N MET A 82 -3.96 -9.12 7.36
CA MET A 82 -2.69 -9.34 6.68
C MET A 82 -1.60 -9.84 7.63
N MET A 83 -1.50 -9.28 8.83
CA MET A 83 -0.49 -9.71 9.81
C MET A 83 -0.67 -11.18 10.17
N GLN A 84 -1.90 -11.61 10.45
CA GLN A 84 -2.20 -13.02 10.76
C GLN A 84 -1.72 -13.97 9.67
N LYS A 85 -1.82 -13.55 8.41
CA LYS A 85 -1.35 -14.31 7.23
C LYS A 85 0.16 -14.27 7.07
N ALA A 86 0.76 -13.12 7.34
CA ALA A 86 2.19 -12.84 7.17
C ALA A 86 3.08 -13.44 8.27
N LEU A 87 2.55 -13.74 9.46
CA LEU A 87 3.35 -14.31 10.55
C LEU A 87 4.01 -15.64 10.14
N GLY A 88 5.29 -15.78 10.51
CA GLY A 88 6.09 -16.98 10.30
C GLY A 88 7.36 -16.74 9.48
N THR A 89 7.93 -17.84 9.00
CA THR A 89 9.19 -17.86 8.26
C THR A 89 8.95 -18.01 6.76
N TRP A 90 9.65 -17.20 5.98
CA TRP A 90 9.48 -17.07 4.54
C TRP A 90 10.84 -17.23 3.86
N LYS A 91 10.94 -18.17 2.93
CA LYS A 91 12.16 -18.42 2.14
C LYS A 91 12.11 -17.61 0.85
N LEU A 92 13.17 -16.84 0.56
CA LEU A 92 13.28 -16.12 -0.71
C LEU A 92 13.41 -17.12 -1.86
N ILE A 93 12.54 -16.98 -2.86
CA ILE A 93 12.56 -17.82 -4.07
C ILE A 93 13.04 -17.05 -5.30
N GLY A 94 13.05 -15.71 -5.26
CA GLY A 94 13.63 -14.87 -6.30
C GLY A 94 12.92 -13.52 -6.46
N ASP A 95 13.16 -12.90 -7.61
CA ASP A 95 12.61 -11.63 -8.06
C ASP A 95 11.47 -11.79 -9.09
N LYS A 96 11.06 -13.03 -9.35
CA LYS A 96 10.01 -13.39 -10.31
C LYS A 96 8.99 -14.34 -9.69
N PRO A 97 7.73 -14.29 -10.15
CA PRO A 97 6.70 -15.20 -9.65
C PRO A 97 7.03 -16.65 -10.04
N LEU A 98 6.60 -17.62 -9.22
CA LEU A 98 6.93 -19.04 -9.37
C LEU A 98 6.73 -19.60 -10.79
N TRP A 99 5.64 -19.22 -11.46
CA TRP A 99 5.34 -19.69 -12.81
C TRP A 99 6.30 -19.16 -13.89
N ALA A 100 6.98 -18.04 -13.63
CA ALA A 100 7.95 -17.41 -14.53
C ALA A 100 9.40 -17.86 -14.25
N VAL A 101 9.64 -18.54 -13.13
CA VAL A 101 10.95 -19.11 -12.80
C VAL A 101 11.15 -20.35 -13.67
N LYS A 102 11.81 -20.18 -14.82
CA LYS A 102 12.59 -21.29 -15.40
C LYS A 102 13.60 -21.65 -14.34
N THR A 103 13.64 -22.89 -13.85
CA THR A 103 14.63 -23.38 -12.88
C THR A 103 16.04 -22.92 -13.29
N THR A 104 16.49 -21.79 -12.78
CA THR A 104 17.79 -21.22 -13.11
C THR A 104 18.79 -21.98 -12.26
N LYS A 105 19.84 -22.48 -12.92
CA LYS A 105 21.00 -23.12 -12.27
C LYS A 105 21.58 -22.25 -11.13
N ASP A 106 21.34 -20.93 -11.16
CA ASP A 106 21.80 -19.97 -10.16
C ASP A 106 21.24 -20.20 -8.75
N SER A 107 19.99 -20.65 -8.60
CA SER A 107 19.42 -20.93 -7.27
C SER A 107 19.93 -22.24 -6.67
N GLN A 108 20.30 -23.21 -7.53
CA GLN A 108 20.93 -24.47 -7.12
C GLN A 108 22.39 -24.28 -6.68
N ASN A 109 23.10 -23.31 -7.25
CA ASN A 109 24.52 -23.04 -6.94
C ASN A 109 24.75 -22.14 -5.72
N LYS A 110 23.73 -21.44 -5.21
CA LYS A 110 23.88 -20.66 -3.96
C LYS A 110 24.18 -21.59 -2.79
N LEU A 111 25.21 -21.25 -2.01
CA LEU A 111 25.61 -21.99 -0.79
C LEU A 111 24.67 -21.75 0.39
N VAL A 112 23.95 -20.63 0.37
CA VAL A 112 23.01 -20.20 1.42
C VAL A 112 21.60 -20.05 0.86
N ASP A 113 20.62 -20.27 1.72
CA ASP A 113 19.23 -19.86 1.52
C ASP A 113 18.96 -18.57 2.31
N GLU A 114 18.21 -17.65 1.71
CA GLU A 114 17.84 -16.36 2.32
C GLU A 114 16.41 -16.44 2.87
N PHE A 115 16.20 -15.92 4.07
CA PHE A 115 14.92 -15.97 4.78
C PHE A 115 14.53 -14.63 5.38
N VAL A 116 13.21 -14.48 5.55
CA VAL A 116 12.58 -13.44 6.35
C VAL A 116 11.67 -14.11 7.37
N GLU A 117 11.84 -13.77 8.64
CA GLU A 117 10.92 -14.15 9.71
C GLU A 117 10.14 -12.92 10.16
N ILE A 118 8.81 -13.01 10.07
CA ILE A 118 7.89 -11.93 10.39
C ILE A 118 7.20 -12.28 11.71
N SER A 119 7.36 -11.39 12.67
CA SER A 119 6.68 -11.40 13.98
C SER A 119 5.80 -10.16 14.12
N GLU A 120 5.02 -10.07 15.20
CA GLU A 120 4.06 -8.98 15.39
C GLU A 120 4.69 -7.58 15.34
N ASN A 121 5.96 -7.45 15.74
CA ASN A 121 6.64 -6.16 15.86
C ASN A 121 8.01 -6.08 15.17
N LYS A 122 8.50 -7.18 14.59
CA LYS A 122 9.84 -7.25 14.00
C LYS A 122 9.88 -8.10 12.74
N ILE A 123 10.84 -7.76 11.89
CA ILE A 123 11.21 -8.50 10.69
C ILE A 123 12.70 -8.87 10.82
N LEU A 124 12.99 -10.17 10.83
CA LEU A 124 14.34 -10.71 10.90
C LEU A 124 14.75 -11.23 9.53
N PHE A 125 15.87 -10.74 9.02
CA PHE A 125 16.50 -11.22 7.79
C PHE A 125 17.70 -12.08 8.15
N TYR A 126 17.76 -13.29 7.63
CA TYR A 126 18.88 -14.19 7.88
C TYR A 126 19.20 -15.06 6.68
N GLU A 127 20.45 -15.52 6.64
CA GLU A 127 20.92 -16.55 5.72
C GLU A 127 21.09 -17.86 6.49
N GLN A 128 20.85 -18.98 5.81
CA GLN A 128 21.11 -20.31 6.35
C GLN A 128 21.97 -21.09 5.36
N ASP A 129 23.10 -21.61 5.84
CA ASP A 129 23.96 -22.47 5.03
C ASP A 129 23.23 -23.79 4.70
N LYS A 130 23.21 -24.17 3.42
CA LYS A 130 22.44 -25.33 2.96
C LYS A 130 22.98 -26.67 3.47
N LYS A 131 24.26 -26.76 3.83
CA LYS A 131 24.91 -28.00 4.26
C LYS A 131 24.90 -28.15 5.78
N THR A 132 25.31 -27.10 6.47
CA THR A 132 25.51 -27.08 7.92
C THR A 132 24.26 -26.62 8.68
N LEU A 133 23.29 -26.02 7.97
CA LEU A 133 22.06 -25.44 8.54
C LEU A 133 22.32 -24.31 9.54
N VAL A 134 23.56 -23.81 9.61
CA VAL A 134 23.93 -22.70 10.49
C VAL A 134 23.22 -21.43 10.02
N LYS A 135 22.51 -20.79 10.94
CA LYS A 135 21.82 -19.52 10.72
C LYS A 135 22.75 -18.34 11.01
N LYS A 136 22.78 -17.39 10.09
CA LYS A 136 23.48 -16.10 10.22
C LYS A 136 22.48 -14.97 10.05
N ILE A 137 22.23 -14.24 11.14
CA ILE A 137 21.38 -13.05 11.11
C ILE A 137 22.07 -11.96 10.29
N ILE A 138 21.36 -11.41 9.30
CA ILE A 138 21.84 -10.34 8.43
C ILE A 138 21.33 -8.98 8.92
N LYS A 139 20.05 -8.89 9.24
CA LYS A 139 19.40 -7.65 9.65
C LYS A 139 18.21 -7.93 10.55
N THR A 140 17.94 -7.03 11.49
CA THR A 140 16.70 -7.02 12.27
C THR A 140 16.06 -5.65 12.13
N GLU A 141 14.78 -5.62 11.83
CA GLU A 141 13.99 -4.42 11.59
C GLU A 141 12.78 -4.41 12.50
N ASN A 142 12.33 -3.21 12.90
CA ASN A 142 11.00 -3.07 13.49
C ASN A 142 9.96 -3.11 12.37
N LEU A 143 8.83 -3.76 12.62
CA LEU A 143 7.72 -3.75 11.69
C LEU A 143 6.93 -2.44 11.86
N VAL A 144 7.13 -1.52 10.91
CA VAL A 144 6.49 -0.20 10.93
C VAL A 144 5.70 0.01 9.64
N TYR A 145 4.38 0.13 9.77
CA TYR A 145 3.53 0.48 8.64
C TYR A 145 3.80 1.91 8.18
N TYR A 146 3.96 2.09 6.87
CA TYR A 146 3.98 3.41 6.25
C TYR A 146 2.57 4.02 6.33
N ASN A 147 2.44 5.17 6.98
CA ASN A 147 1.14 5.82 7.22
C ASN A 147 1.26 7.34 7.24
N LYS A 148 1.83 7.92 6.17
CA LYS A 148 2.05 9.37 6.08
C LYS A 148 0.77 10.16 5.83
N ASP A 149 -0.15 9.62 5.02
CA ASP A 149 -1.40 10.29 4.66
C ASP A 149 -2.61 9.52 5.20
N LYS A 150 -3.39 10.17 6.07
CA LYS A 150 -4.61 9.58 6.65
C LYS A 150 -5.63 9.18 5.59
N SER A 151 -5.57 9.80 4.42
CA SER A 151 -6.46 9.55 3.29
C SER A 151 -5.90 8.55 2.27
N ASP A 152 -4.67 8.06 2.41
CA ASP A 152 -4.16 7.02 1.52
C ASP A 152 -4.82 5.66 1.80
N SER A 153 -4.84 4.78 0.79
CA SER A 153 -5.35 3.41 0.92
C SER A 153 -4.24 2.37 1.12
N LEU A 154 -2.99 2.78 1.32
CA LEU A 154 -1.88 1.87 1.54
C LEU A 154 -1.96 1.29 2.96
N PHE A 155 -2.56 0.10 3.08
CA PHE A 155 -2.67 -0.60 4.35
C PHE A 155 -1.50 -1.55 4.60
N SER A 156 -0.92 -2.12 3.55
CA SER A 156 0.12 -3.15 3.62
C SER A 156 1.55 -2.65 3.36
N ALA A 157 1.73 -1.34 3.17
CA ALA A 157 3.05 -0.76 2.99
C ALA A 157 3.81 -0.69 4.31
N VAL A 158 5.07 -1.16 4.31
CA VAL A 158 5.99 -1.15 5.45
C VAL A 158 7.21 -0.30 5.09
N ILE A 159 7.70 0.50 6.03
CA ILE A 159 8.94 1.28 5.88
C ILE A 159 10.06 0.64 6.70
N LEU A 160 11.23 0.44 6.08
CA LEU A 160 12.44 -0.10 6.73
C LEU A 160 13.34 1.04 7.24
N SER A 161 14.33 0.72 8.08
CA SER A 161 15.24 1.72 8.67
C SER A 161 16.06 2.52 7.65
N ASP A 162 16.23 1.98 6.44
CA ASP A 162 16.92 2.62 5.32
C ASP A 162 16.02 3.56 4.48
N GLY A 163 14.76 3.72 4.92
CA GLY A 163 13.77 4.57 4.28
C GLY A 163 13.04 3.90 3.10
N THR A 164 13.38 2.66 2.72
CA THR A 164 12.65 1.97 1.64
C THR A 164 11.24 1.58 2.08
N ILE A 165 10.27 1.77 1.20
CA ILE A 165 8.85 1.51 1.43
C ILE A 165 8.41 0.36 0.54
N TRP A 166 7.96 -0.71 1.17
CA TRP A 166 7.62 -1.97 0.53
C TRP A 166 6.13 -2.25 0.66
N ASN A 167 5.44 -2.44 -0.46
CA ASN A 167 4.07 -2.91 -0.48
C ASN A 167 4.04 -4.43 -0.42
N CYS A 168 3.32 -5.00 0.54
CA CYS A 168 3.29 -6.43 0.80
C CYS A 168 1.93 -7.04 0.43
N THR A 169 1.96 -8.20 -0.21
CA THR A 169 0.77 -9.00 -0.51
C THR A 169 1.03 -10.45 -0.12
N VAL A 170 0.11 -11.05 0.64
CA VAL A 170 0.16 -12.48 0.98
C VAL A 170 -0.99 -13.18 0.26
N ASP A 171 -0.64 -14.18 -0.56
CA ASP A 171 -1.61 -15.12 -1.11
C ASP A 171 -1.65 -16.38 -0.25
N ASP A 172 -2.70 -16.52 0.55
CA ASP A 172 -2.91 -17.67 1.42
C ASP A 172 -3.05 -18.99 0.67
N LYS A 173 -3.52 -18.97 -0.58
CA LYS A 173 -3.73 -20.20 -1.37
C LYS A 173 -2.43 -20.75 -1.91
N SER A 174 -1.55 -19.88 -2.37
CA SER A 174 -0.24 -20.26 -2.92
C SER A 174 0.89 -20.22 -1.88
N HIS A 175 0.61 -19.75 -0.66
CA HIS A 175 1.58 -19.53 0.41
C HIS A 175 2.74 -18.63 -0.04
N VAL A 176 2.44 -17.64 -0.87
CA VAL A 176 3.43 -16.69 -1.41
C VAL A 176 3.28 -15.33 -0.74
N LEU A 177 4.39 -14.80 -0.24
CA LEU A 177 4.55 -13.41 0.12
C LEU A 177 5.26 -12.70 -1.04
N HIS A 178 4.56 -11.73 -1.64
CA HIS A 178 5.09 -10.85 -2.67
C HIS A 178 5.30 -9.47 -2.09
N VAL A 179 6.51 -8.93 -2.26
CA VAL A 179 6.84 -7.57 -1.82
C VAL A 179 7.41 -6.78 -2.97
N ILE A 180 6.97 -5.53 -3.08
CA ILE A 180 7.36 -4.59 -4.14
C ILE A 180 7.88 -3.32 -3.48
N ASN A 181 9.09 -2.90 -3.82
CA ASN A 181 9.60 -1.60 -3.39
C ASN A 181 8.90 -0.50 -4.20
N ILE A 182 8.07 0.31 -3.55
CA ILE A 182 7.22 1.31 -4.22
C ILE A 182 7.75 2.75 -4.07
N ALA A 183 8.60 3.01 -3.07
CA ALA A 183 9.11 4.34 -2.79
C ALA A 183 10.30 4.31 -1.83
N LYS A 184 11.01 5.43 -1.73
CA LYS A 184 12.02 5.67 -0.71
C LYS A 184 11.77 7.00 0.01
N GLN A 185 11.82 6.99 1.33
CA GLN A 185 11.83 8.19 2.14
C GLN A 185 13.25 8.76 2.22
N THR A 186 13.38 10.02 1.81
CA THR A 186 14.61 10.82 1.84
C THR A 186 14.40 12.07 2.69
N GLU A 187 15.45 12.86 2.88
CA GLU A 187 15.37 14.14 3.60
C GLU A 187 14.40 15.13 2.92
N ASN A 188 14.22 15.01 1.60
CA ASN A 188 13.38 15.88 0.79
C ASN A 188 11.91 15.41 0.70
N GLY A 189 11.59 14.23 1.23
CA GLY A 189 10.24 13.68 1.19
C GLY A 189 10.18 12.22 0.79
N VAL A 190 9.14 11.83 0.07
CA VAL A 190 8.94 10.45 -0.39
C VAL A 190 9.03 10.42 -1.90
N GLU A 191 10.04 9.74 -2.41
CA GLU A 191 10.31 9.55 -3.82
C GLU A 191 9.67 8.23 -4.27
N LYS A 192 8.67 8.32 -5.14
CA LYS A 192 7.99 7.13 -5.67
C LYS A 192 8.84 6.49 -6.77
N ILE A 193 8.84 5.16 -6.80
CA ILE A 193 9.44 4.40 -7.89
C ILE A 193 8.34 4.16 -8.92
N GLU A 194 8.45 4.84 -10.06
CA GLU A 194 7.43 4.81 -11.11
C GLU A 194 7.56 3.59 -12.03
N ASN A 195 8.79 3.09 -12.22
CA ASN A 195 9.10 1.98 -13.11
C ASN A 195 10.21 1.11 -12.49
N GLU A 196 10.31 -0.14 -12.96
CA GLU A 196 11.38 -1.08 -12.58
C GLU A 196 11.50 -1.31 -11.06
N ASN A 197 10.33 -1.41 -10.40
CA ASN A 197 10.27 -1.69 -8.98
C ASN A 197 11.00 -3.00 -8.65
N LEU A 198 11.82 -2.96 -7.59
CA LEU A 198 12.43 -4.17 -7.07
C LEU A 198 11.36 -5.05 -6.44
N GLU A 199 11.20 -6.25 -6.97
CA GLU A 199 10.24 -7.24 -6.48
C GLU A 199 10.96 -8.41 -5.83
N ARG A 200 10.33 -8.99 -4.82
CA ARG A 200 10.79 -10.24 -4.20
C ARG A 200 9.61 -11.13 -3.89
N TYR A 201 9.81 -12.42 -4.12
CA TYR A 201 8.84 -13.45 -3.83
C TYR A 201 9.42 -14.39 -2.79
N TYR A 202 8.59 -14.74 -1.82
CA TYR A 202 8.93 -15.67 -0.76
C TYR A 202 7.87 -16.75 -0.64
N LEU A 203 8.30 -17.95 -0.28
CA LEU A 203 7.43 -19.08 0.02
C LEU A 203 7.38 -19.31 1.53
N LYS A 204 6.18 -19.55 2.07
CA LYS A 204 6.01 -19.89 3.49
C LYS A 204 6.64 -21.26 3.79
N MET A 205 7.35 -21.34 4.91
CA MET A 205 8.00 -22.55 5.41
C MET A 205 7.15 -23.28 6.45
#